data_AF-A0A976KKW1-F1
#
_entry.id   AF-A0A976KKW1-F1
#
_cell.length_a   1.000
_cell.length_b   1.000
_cell.length_c   1.000
_cell.angle_alpha   90.00
_cell.angle_beta   90.00
_cell.angle_gamma   90.00
#
_symmetry.space_group_name_H-M   'P 1'
#
loop_
_entity.id
_entity.type
_entity.pdbx_description
1 polymer ?
#
loop_
_entity_poly.entity_id
_entity_poly.type
_entity_poly.pdbx_seq_one_letter_code
_entity_poly.pdbx_strand_id
1 'polypeptide(L)'
;MNLIKIRLPMMGIVSILHRISGVLMFVSIPLLVYLFHLSVTGEPEFERTLVLLQNPFMKLLLLLLAWSVFHHLFAGIRYLLIDIDIGINKPQARMSAYIALFAGFLMAVIVLVMLL
;
A
#
# COMPACT_ATOMS: atom_id res chain seq x y z
N MET A 1 1.10 22.48 -19.67
CA MET A 1 0.07 22.31 -18.61
C MET A 1 0.72 22.56 -17.25
N ASN A 2 0.13 23.41 -16.40
CA ASN A 2 0.66 23.65 -15.04
C ASN A 2 -0.12 22.80 -14.04
N LEU A 3 0.49 21.73 -13.54
CA LEU A 3 -0.13 20.75 -12.65
C LEU A 3 -0.50 21.34 -11.27
N ILE A 4 0.19 22.39 -10.84
CA ILE A 4 -0.04 23.04 -9.54
C ILE A 4 -1.36 23.84 -9.55
N LYS A 5 -1.83 24.28 -10.72
CA LYS A 5 -3.09 25.03 -10.86
C LYS A 5 -4.34 24.13 -10.95
N ILE A 6 -4.19 22.82 -11.13
CA ILE A 6 -5.30 21.90 -11.38
C ILE A 6 -5.73 21.23 -10.08
N ARG A 7 -7.02 21.33 -9.73
CA ARG A 7 -7.61 20.61 -8.60
C ARG A 7 -8.01 19.19 -9.03
N LEU A 8 -7.26 18.20 -8.58
CA LEU A 8 -7.58 16.81 -8.86
C LEU A 8 -8.84 16.37 -8.08
N PRO A 9 -9.82 15.75 -8.75
CA PRO A 9 -10.89 15.07 -8.04
C PRO A 9 -10.32 13.87 -7.29
N MET A 10 -11.06 13.38 -6.28
CA MET A 10 -10.60 12.28 -5.44
C MET A 10 -10.21 11.01 -6.22
N MET A 11 -10.92 10.74 -7.33
CA MET A 11 -10.61 9.65 -8.26
C MET A 11 -9.20 9.77 -8.87
N GLY A 12 -8.77 11.00 -9.18
CA GLY A 12 -7.44 11.28 -9.71
C GLY A 12 -6.35 11.04 -8.67
N ILE A 13 -6.60 11.46 -7.42
CA ILE A 13 -5.69 11.21 -6.29
C ILE A 13 -5.50 9.70 -6.06
N VAL A 14 -6.60 8.94 -6.01
CA VAL A 14 -6.55 7.47 -5.87
C VAL A 14 -5.77 6.81 -7.01
N SER A 15 -5.90 7.31 -8.24
CA SER A 15 -5.14 6.80 -9.38
C SER A 15 -3.64 7.03 -9.25
N ILE A 16 -3.23 8.20 -8.78
CA ILE A 16 -1.80 8.50 -8.55
C ILE A 16 -1.28 7.59 -7.44
N LEU A 17 -2.02 7.48 -6.33
CA LEU A 17 -1.61 6.65 -5.20
C LEU A 17 -1.53 5.16 -5.56
N HIS A 18 -2.44 4.65 -6.40
CA HIS A 18 -2.39 3.25 -6.88
C HIS A 18 -1.12 2.97 -7.72
N ARG A 19 -0.69 3.94 -8.54
CA ARG A 19 0.55 3.82 -9.31
C ARG A 19 1.77 3.88 -8.41
N ILE A 20 1.82 4.85 -7.49
CA ILE A 20 2.90 5.00 -6.52
C ILE A 20 3.02 3.72 -5.67
N SER A 21 1.89 3.17 -5.21
CA SER A 21 1.92 1.94 -4.41
C SER A 21 2.44 0.74 -5.22
N GLY A 22 2.09 0.63 -6.49
CA GLY A 22 2.66 -0.39 -7.38
C GLY A 22 4.20 -0.28 -7.51
N VAL A 23 4.72 0.94 -7.67
CA VAL A 23 6.18 1.18 -7.72
C VAL A 23 6.84 0.84 -6.39
N LEU A 24 6.25 1.27 -5.26
CA LEU A 24 6.77 0.96 -3.93
C LEU A 24 6.83 -0.56 -3.69
N MET A 25 5.79 -1.31 -4.07
CA MET A 25 5.77 -2.77 -3.98
C MET A 25 6.90 -3.38 -4.81
N PHE A 26 7.05 -2.97 -6.07
CA PHE A 26 8.10 -3.49 -6.95
C PHE A 26 9.50 -3.24 -6.38
N VAL A 27 9.79 -2.01 -5.97
CA VAL A 27 11.09 -1.63 -5.38
C VAL A 27 11.35 -2.35 -4.06
N SER A 28 10.32 -2.76 -3.33
CA SER A 28 10.46 -3.49 -2.07
C SER A 28 10.83 -4.96 -2.20
N ILE A 29 10.68 -5.57 -3.39
CA ILE A 29 10.91 -7.01 -3.61
C ILE A 29 12.29 -7.46 -3.11
N PRO A 30 13.42 -6.79 -3.44
CA PRO A 30 14.73 -7.23 -2.97
C PRO A 30 14.86 -7.24 -1.45
N LEU A 31 14.28 -6.25 -0.76
CA LEU A 31 14.26 -6.19 0.70
C LEU A 31 13.43 -7.34 1.29
N LEU A 32 12.24 -7.58 0.76
CA LEU A 32 11.36 -8.65 1.23
C LEU A 32 11.98 -10.03 1.01
N VAL A 33 12.61 -10.25 -0.15
CA VAL A 33 13.35 -11.49 -0.44
C VAL A 33 14.53 -11.66 0.51
N TYR A 34 15.27 -10.59 0.82
CA TYR A 34 16.38 -10.64 1.78
C TYR A 34 15.91 -10.99 3.20
N LEU A 35 14.86 -10.33 3.69
CA LEU A 35 14.29 -10.62 5.01
C LEU A 35 13.71 -12.02 5.07
N PHE A 36 13.03 -12.47 4.01
CA PHE A 36 12.52 -13.82 3.90
C PHE A 36 13.65 -14.85 3.94
N HIS A 37 14.72 -14.64 3.17
CA HIS A 37 15.90 -15.50 3.19
C HIS A 37 16.48 -15.63 4.60
N LEU A 38 16.72 -14.51 5.30
CA LEU A 38 17.22 -14.57 6.68
C LEU A 38 16.26 -15.33 7.61
N SER A 39 14.95 -15.15 7.46
CA SER A 39 13.95 -15.80 8.31
C SER A 39 13.88 -17.32 8.17
N VAL A 40 14.38 -17.89 7.06
CA VAL A 40 14.29 -19.34 6.78
C VAL A 40 15.65 -20.06 6.75
N THR A 41 16.76 -19.33 6.88
CA THR A 41 18.12 -19.92 6.78
C THR A 41 18.52 -20.72 8.02
N GLY A 42 18.18 -20.24 9.22
CA GLY A 42 18.61 -20.86 10.47
C GLY A 42 18.28 -20.00 11.68
N GLU A 43 18.49 -20.56 12.88
CA GLU A 43 18.23 -19.88 14.15
C GLU A 43 19.00 -18.57 14.30
N PRO A 44 20.32 -18.49 14.01
CA PRO A 44 21.06 -17.22 14.12
C PRO A 44 20.54 -16.12 13.18
N GLU A 45 20.19 -16.47 11.95
CA GLU A 45 19.66 -15.55 10.94
C GLU A 45 18.22 -15.12 11.25
N PHE A 46 17.43 -16.01 11.85
CA PHE A 46 16.10 -15.69 12.34
C PHE A 46 16.17 -14.65 13.46
N GLU A 47 17.04 -14.85 14.45
CA GLU A 47 17.29 -13.86 15.52
C GLU A 47 17.76 -12.51 14.96
N ARG A 48 18.65 -12.54 13.96
CA ARG A 48 19.06 -11.32 13.23
C ARG A 48 17.86 -10.62 12.57
N THR A 49 16.92 -11.37 12.03
CA THR A 49 15.69 -10.83 11.43
C THR A 49 14.85 -10.12 12.48
N LEU A 50 14.66 -10.72 13.66
CA LEU A 50 13.93 -10.10 14.77
C LEU A 50 14.56 -8.77 15.20
N VAL A 51 15.88 -8.71 15.33
CA VAL A 51 16.61 -7.47 15.66
C VAL A 51 16.40 -6.39 14.60
N LEU A 52 16.45 -6.75 13.31
CA LEU A 52 16.17 -5.80 12.22
C LEU A 52 14.74 -5.27 12.28
N LEU A 53 13.76 -6.14 12.55
CA LEU A 53 12.35 -5.78 12.64
C LEU A 53 12.01 -4.91 13.87
N GLN A 54 12.82 -4.97 14.93
CA GLN A 54 12.67 -4.09 16.10
C GLN A 54 13.11 -2.65 15.82
N ASN A 55 13.90 -2.40 14.78
CA ASN A 55 14.36 -1.06 14.42
C ASN A 55 13.15 -0.16 14.02
N PRO A 56 12.98 1.02 14.63
CA PRO A 56 11.86 1.92 14.31
C PRO A 56 11.78 2.33 12.83
N PHE A 57 12.93 2.49 12.16
CA PHE A 57 12.97 2.79 10.73
C PHE A 57 12.45 1.60 9.90
N MET A 58 12.81 0.38 10.28
CA MET A 58 12.29 -0.83 9.62
C MET A 58 10.78 -0.97 9.85
N LYS A 59 10.28 -0.71 11.07
CA LYS A 59 8.84 -0.68 11.34
C LYS A 59 8.09 0.34 10.48
N LEU A 60 8.63 1.56 10.33
CA LEU A 60 8.06 2.59 9.46
C LEU A 60 8.05 2.15 7.99
N LEU A 61 9.13 1.52 7.53
CA LEU A 61 9.22 0.99 6.17
C LEU A 61 8.18 -0.11 5.94
N LEU A 62 8.05 -1.05 6.87
CA LEU A 62 7.04 -2.12 6.79
C LEU A 62 5.61 -1.58 6.84
N LEU A 63 5.35 -0.55 7.64
CA LEU A 63 4.06 0.14 7.65
C LEU A 63 3.74 0.74 6.28
N LEU A 64 4.72 1.43 5.65
CA LEU A 64 4.56 1.98 4.31
C LEU A 64 4.34 0.88 3.26
N LEU A 65 5.07 -0.23 3.34
CA LEU A 65 4.90 -1.37 2.44
C LEU A 65 3.55 -2.05 2.61
N ALA A 66 3.09 -2.23 3.85
CA ALA A 66 1.77 -2.78 4.13
C ALA A 66 0.66 -1.87 3.59
N TRP A 67 0.74 -0.56 3.85
CA TRP A 67 -0.18 0.41 3.24
C TRP A 67 -0.14 0.32 1.72
N SER A 68 1.05 0.19 1.12
CA SER A 68 1.22 0.06 -0.32
C SER A 68 0.45 -1.13 -0.89
N VAL A 69 0.60 -2.31 -0.27
CA VAL A 69 -0.12 -3.54 -0.66
C VAL A 69 -1.63 -3.36 -0.56
N PHE A 70 -2.14 -2.90 0.60
CA PHE A 70 -3.58 -2.77 0.81
C PHE A 70 -4.21 -1.68 -0.07
N HIS A 71 -3.58 -0.51 -0.17
CA HIS A 71 -4.05 0.54 -1.07
C HIS A 71 -4.04 0.09 -2.53
N HIS A 72 -2.96 -0.57 -2.97
CA HIS A 72 -2.89 -1.10 -4.33
C HIS A 72 -4.00 -2.10 -4.60
N LEU A 73 -4.24 -3.04 -3.67
CA LEU A 73 -5.28 -4.06 -3.77
C LEU A 73 -6.68 -3.44 -3.85
N PHE A 74 -7.07 -2.58 -2.91
CA PHE A 74 -8.43 -2.00 -2.88
C PHE A 74 -8.68 -1.06 -4.06
N ALA A 75 -7.69 -0.25 -4.44
CA ALA A 75 -7.79 0.56 -5.65
C ALA A 75 -7.83 -0.32 -6.92
N GLY A 76 -7.07 -1.42 -6.96
CA GLY A 76 -7.07 -2.41 -8.03
C GLY A 76 -8.44 -3.07 -8.21
N ILE A 77 -9.07 -3.55 -7.12
CA ILE A 77 -10.44 -4.08 -7.14
C ILE A 77 -11.41 -3.04 -7.69
N ARG A 78 -11.29 -1.78 -7.25
CA ARG A 78 -12.10 -0.68 -7.80
C ARG A 78 -11.90 -0.52 -9.31
N TYR A 79 -10.68 -0.63 -9.82
CA TYR A 79 -10.41 -0.53 -11.26
C TYR A 79 -11.00 -1.73 -12.01
N LEU A 80 -10.81 -2.95 -11.52
CA LEU A 80 -11.42 -4.14 -12.11
C LEU A 80 -12.95 -4.06 -12.17
N LEU A 81 -13.59 -3.50 -11.14
CA LEU A 81 -15.05 -3.25 -11.14
C LEU A 81 -15.45 -2.22 -12.20
N ILE A 82 -14.68 -1.14 -12.35
CA ILE A 82 -14.92 -0.12 -13.38
C ILE A 82 -14.74 -0.72 -14.79
N ASP A 83 -13.77 -1.60 -14.98
CA ASP A 83 -13.50 -2.27 -16.27
C ASP A 83 -14.64 -3.19 -16.72
N ILE A 84 -15.52 -3.60 -15.80
CA ILE A 84 -16.76 -4.35 -16.07
C ILE A 84 -18.02 -3.51 -15.87
N ASP A 85 -17.90 -2.19 -16.06
CA ASP A 85 -18.99 -1.20 -16.00
C ASP A 85 -19.68 -1.04 -14.63
N ILE A 86 -19.08 -1.53 -13.54
CA ILE A 86 -19.59 -1.36 -12.17
C ILE A 86 -19.00 -0.10 -11.54
N GLY A 87 -19.86 0.86 -11.18
CA GLY A 87 -19.46 2.06 -10.44
C GLY A 87 -18.91 3.19 -11.33
N ILE A 88 -19.23 3.19 -12.63
CA ILE A 88 -18.75 4.17 -13.63
C ILE A 88 -19.39 5.56 -13.49
N ASN A 89 -20.58 5.66 -12.89
CA ASN A 89 -21.26 6.94 -12.71
C ASN A 89 -20.51 7.82 -11.70
N LYS A 90 -20.45 9.14 -11.96
CA LYS A 90 -19.65 10.10 -11.17
C LYS A 90 -19.83 10.01 -9.64
N PRO A 91 -21.06 9.88 -9.08
CA PRO A 91 -21.22 9.71 -7.64
C PRO A 91 -20.65 8.39 -7.11
N GLN A 92 -20.88 7.29 -7.82
CA GLN A 92 -20.39 5.95 -7.47
C GLN A 92 -18.86 5.89 -7.57
N ALA A 93 -18.28 6.40 -8.66
CA ALA A 93 -16.84 6.45 -8.90
C ALA A 93 -16.11 7.28 -7.83
N ARG A 94 -16.76 8.34 -7.32
CA ARG A 94 -16.27 9.16 -6.19
C ARG A 94 -16.38 8.40 -4.87
N MET A 95 -17.53 7.79 -4.59
CA MET A 95 -17.73 7.03 -3.36
C MET A 95 -16.74 5.86 -3.26
N SER A 96 -16.57 5.08 -4.32
CA SER A 96 -15.62 3.98 -4.37
C SER A 96 -14.17 4.43 -4.18
N ALA A 97 -13.81 5.64 -4.63
CA ALA A 97 -12.49 6.22 -4.38
C ALA A 97 -12.27 6.52 -2.88
N TYR A 98 -13.27 7.06 -2.18
CA TYR A 98 -13.20 7.26 -0.73
C TYR A 98 -13.13 5.95 0.04
N ILE A 99 -13.94 4.95 -0.36
CA ILE A 99 -13.93 3.61 0.26
C ILE A 99 -12.55 2.98 0.14
N ALA A 100 -11.94 2.99 -1.05
CA ALA A 100 -10.61 2.41 -1.27
C ALA A 100 -9.53 3.08 -0.38
N LEU A 101 -9.56 4.41 -0.27
CA LEU A 101 -8.64 5.14 0.60
C LEU A 101 -8.85 4.84 2.08
N PHE A 102 -10.10 4.83 2.52
CA PHE A 102 -10.44 4.55 3.90
C PHE A 102 -10.03 3.12 4.28
N ALA A 103 -10.31 2.14 3.41
CA ALA A 103 -9.90 0.75 3.62
C ALA A 103 -8.37 0.62 3.70
N GLY A 104 -7.63 1.27 2.81
CA GLY A 104 -6.16 1.29 2.86
C GLY A 104 -5.61 1.93 4.13
N PHE A 105 -6.21 3.05 4.57
CA PHE A 105 -5.85 3.71 5.83
C PHE A 105 -6.16 2.84 7.05
N LEU A 106 -7.35 2.23 7.11
CA LEU A 106 -7.74 1.33 8.20
C LEU A 106 -6.76 0.17 8.33
N MET A 107 -6.35 -0.45 7.22
CA MET A 107 -5.36 -1.51 7.24
C MET A 107 -3.98 -1.03 7.71
N ALA A 108 -3.57 0.18 7.33
CA ALA A 108 -2.32 0.76 7.85
C ALA A 108 -2.39 0.97 9.37
N VAL A 109 -3.52 1.43 9.92
CA VAL A 109 -3.70 1.57 11.37
C VAL A 109 -3.62 0.22 12.07
N ILE A 110 -4.28 -0.81 11.52
CA ILE A 110 -4.21 -2.18 12.08
C ILE A 110 -2.77 -2.66 12.11
N VAL A 111 -2.02 -2.50 11.02
CA VAL A 111 -0.61 -2.90 10.95
C VAL A 111 0.26 -2.10 11.91
N LEU A 112 0.02 -0.79 12.04
CA LEU A 112 0.73 0.04 13.01
C LEU A 112 0.54 -0.51 14.43
N VAL A 113 -0.68 -0.87 14.81
CA VAL A 113 -0.97 -1.46 16.13
C VAL A 113 -0.23 -2.79 16.31
N MET A 114 -0.13 -3.62 15.27
CA MET A 114 0.63 -4.88 15.31
C MET A 114 2.15 -4.69 15.43
N LEU A 115 2.67 -3.53 15.02
CA LEU A 115 4.10 -3.22 15.06
C LEU A 115 4.55 -2.54 16.36
N LEU A 116 3.62 -2.04 17.19
CA LEU A 116 3.90 -1.44 18.49
C LEU A 116 4.22 -2.54 19.53
#